data_AF-A0A9P6LNT6-F1
#
_entry.id   AF-A0A9P6LNT6-F1
#
_cell.length_a   1.000
_cell.length_b   1.000
_cell.length_c   1.000
_cell.angle_alpha   90.00
_cell.angle_beta   90.00
_cell.angle_gamma   90.00
#
_symmetry.space_group_name_H-M   'P 1'
#
loop_
_entity.id
_entity.type
_entity.pdbx_description
1 polymer ?
#
loop_
_entity_poly.entity_id
_entity_poly.type
_entity_poly.pdbx_seq_one_letter_code
_entity_poly.pdbx_strand_id
1 'polypeptide(L)'
;MSGTTSLARPATAASSEQATASSEESSSSRPPETHYEFFPITLPDGPPPKGHFPIDQRALRREFLRLQAKAHPDMHPAELKNRAEATSARINEAYKTLSNPLLRAQYLLQLRGVDVANDETLKVEDPELLMVVLEAREEIEEATDESELEGQRTANDGRIRESEEVLEEAFRHDDIETAKREAVKLRYWVNIQESLNNWESGKPIVLQH
;
A
#
# COMPACT_ATOMS: atom_id res chain seq x y z
N MET A 1 45.72 -34.95 61.57
CA MET A 1 46.86 -34.83 60.64
C MET A 1 46.47 -33.79 59.61
N SER A 2 46.66 -32.49 59.86
CA SER A 2 47.95 -31.75 59.87
C SER A 2 48.67 -31.82 58.53
N GLY A 3 48.37 -30.85 57.66
CA GLY A 3 49.37 -29.93 57.10
C GLY A 3 50.08 -30.28 55.79
N THR A 4 50.47 -29.19 55.10
CA THR A 4 51.53 -29.00 54.08
C THR A 4 51.13 -29.28 52.62
N THR A 5 51.44 -28.49 51.58
CA THR A 5 52.23 -27.25 51.37
C THR A 5 52.03 -26.83 49.89
N SER A 6 51.64 -25.57 49.59
CA SER A 6 52.39 -24.51 48.87
C SER A 6 53.00 -24.82 47.48
N LEU A 7 52.70 -24.02 46.43
CA LEU A 7 53.57 -22.94 45.89
C LEU A 7 53.10 -22.41 44.49
N ALA A 8 52.96 -21.07 44.40
CA ALA A 8 53.26 -20.08 43.33
C ALA A 8 53.01 -20.26 41.79
N ARG A 9 52.46 -19.14 41.25
CA ARG A 9 52.32 -18.51 39.88
C ARG A 9 53.56 -18.62 38.92
N PRO A 10 53.64 -18.06 37.67
CA PRO A 10 52.79 -17.08 36.92
C PRO A 10 52.66 -17.26 35.36
N ALA A 11 52.03 -16.24 34.70
CA ALA A 11 52.11 -15.84 33.27
C ALA A 11 51.32 -16.70 32.24
N THR A 12 50.70 -16.20 31.16
CA THR A 12 51.08 -15.12 30.23
C THR A 12 49.87 -14.71 29.36
N ALA A 13 49.98 -13.52 28.76
CA ALA A 13 49.08 -12.76 27.90
C ALA A 13 48.37 -13.47 26.72
N ALA A 14 47.22 -12.92 26.30
CA ALA A 14 47.00 -12.44 24.92
C ALA A 14 45.73 -11.56 24.83
N SER A 15 45.90 -10.45 24.11
CA SER A 15 44.94 -9.37 23.84
C SER A 15 43.98 -9.66 22.69
N SER A 16 43.09 -8.68 22.47
CA SER A 16 42.41 -8.28 21.23
C SER A 16 41.04 -8.92 21.00
N GLU A 17 39.97 -8.14 21.20
CA GLU A 17 39.38 -7.22 20.21
C GLU A 17 38.84 -7.96 18.99
N GLN A 18 37.50 -8.08 18.96
CA GLN A 18 36.60 -8.11 17.82
C GLN A 18 35.28 -8.67 18.34
N ALA A 19 34.11 -8.27 17.91
CA ALA A 19 33.62 -7.14 17.13
C ALA A 19 32.11 -7.25 17.31
N THR A 20 31.45 -6.12 17.25
CA THR A 20 30.02 -6.01 16.96
C THR A 20 29.61 -7.01 15.87
N ALA A 21 28.79 -7.99 16.21
CA ALA A 21 28.10 -8.85 15.26
C ALA A 21 26.60 -8.71 15.53
N SER A 22 26.04 -7.75 14.80
CA SER A 22 24.73 -7.77 14.16
C SER A 22 23.65 -8.62 14.81
N SER A 23 22.80 -7.92 15.53
CA SER A 23 21.39 -8.24 15.73
C SER A 23 20.64 -8.24 14.38
N GLU A 24 20.84 -9.27 13.57
CA GLU A 24 20.08 -9.52 12.31
C GLU A 24 19.74 -11.01 12.17
N GLU A 25 19.21 -11.64 13.21
CA GLU A 25 18.61 -12.97 13.11
C GLU A 25 17.27 -13.01 13.88
N SER A 26 16.29 -12.24 13.41
CA SER A 26 14.88 -12.46 13.79
C SER A 26 13.91 -11.78 12.81
N SER A 27 13.77 -12.31 11.59
CA SER A 27 12.50 -12.16 10.86
C SER A 27 12.01 -13.55 10.46
N SER A 28 11.23 -14.10 11.37
CA SER A 28 10.66 -15.44 11.36
C SER A 28 9.73 -15.71 10.18
N SER A 29 9.75 -16.97 9.75
CA SER A 29 9.00 -17.72 8.74
C SER A 29 7.47 -17.75 8.85
N ARG A 30 6.78 -16.63 9.10
CA ARG A 30 5.31 -16.56 9.05
C ARG A 30 4.84 -15.97 7.71
N PRO A 31 3.77 -16.48 7.07
CA PRO A 31 3.14 -15.74 5.97
C PRO A 31 2.67 -14.38 6.49
N PRO A 32 2.86 -13.30 5.72
CA PRO A 32 2.45 -11.97 6.15
C PRO A 32 0.94 -11.96 6.40
N GLU A 33 0.51 -11.43 7.55
CA GLU A 33 -0.90 -11.36 7.91
C GLU A 33 -1.61 -10.24 7.15
N THR A 34 -0.86 -9.23 6.72
CA THR A 34 -1.38 -8.07 6.00
C THR A 34 -0.56 -7.70 4.77
N HIS A 35 -1.17 -6.98 3.82
CA HIS A 35 -0.45 -6.43 2.67
C HIS A 35 0.68 -5.45 3.08
N TYR A 36 0.55 -4.80 4.24
CA TYR A 36 1.52 -3.84 4.76
C TYR A 36 2.86 -4.49 5.13
N GLU A 37 2.84 -5.72 5.63
CA GLU A 37 4.06 -6.46 6.04
C GLU A 37 5.00 -6.77 4.87
N PHE A 38 4.51 -6.73 3.62
CA PHE A 38 5.39 -6.87 2.45
C PHE A 38 6.31 -5.67 2.26
N PHE A 39 5.96 -4.48 2.77
CA PHE A 39 6.66 -3.23 2.51
C PHE A 39 7.24 -2.60 3.79
N PRO A 40 8.13 -3.27 4.53
CA PRO A 40 8.61 -2.80 5.84
C PRO A 40 9.51 -1.56 5.75
N ILE A 41 10.12 -1.26 4.60
CA ILE A 41 10.91 -0.03 4.45
C ILE A 41 9.99 1.17 4.24
N THR A 42 8.95 0.99 3.43
CA THR A 42 8.01 2.07 3.09
C THR A 42 6.97 2.29 4.19
N LEU A 43 6.52 1.21 4.85
CA LEU A 43 5.41 1.18 5.79
C LEU A 43 5.82 0.51 7.11
N PRO A 44 6.81 1.06 7.85
CA PRO A 44 7.33 0.44 9.06
C PRO A 44 6.29 0.30 10.18
N ASP A 45 5.33 1.22 10.24
CA ASP A 45 4.29 1.26 11.27
C ASP A 45 3.07 0.39 10.94
N GLY A 46 3.02 -0.18 9.73
CA GLY A 46 1.93 -1.02 9.25
C GLY A 46 0.65 -0.24 8.89
N PRO A 47 -0.54 -0.84 9.00
CA PRO A 47 -1.80 -0.17 8.69
C PRO A 47 -2.21 0.88 9.75
N PRO A 48 -3.08 1.84 9.38
CA PRO A 48 -3.78 2.67 10.36
C PRO A 48 -4.52 1.85 11.43
N PRO A 49 -4.52 2.28 12.71
CA PRO A 49 -4.26 3.65 13.18
C PRO A 49 -2.79 3.98 13.51
N LYS A 50 -1.88 3.00 13.47
CA LYS A 50 -0.46 3.23 13.79
C LYS A 50 0.29 3.85 12.63
N GLY A 51 0.07 3.33 11.43
CA GLY A 51 0.58 3.90 10.19
C GLY A 51 -0.36 4.95 9.59
N HIS A 52 0.07 5.52 8.48
CA HIS A 52 -0.67 6.52 7.73
C HIS A 52 -1.55 5.88 6.65
N PHE A 53 -2.67 6.52 6.31
CA PHE A 53 -3.48 6.13 5.16
C PHE A 53 -2.83 6.54 3.83
N PRO A 54 -2.36 7.81 3.65
CA PRO A 54 -1.63 8.18 2.44
C PRO A 54 -0.28 7.45 2.39
N ILE A 55 0.09 6.97 1.21
CA ILE A 55 1.34 6.25 0.97
C ILE A 55 2.16 6.97 -0.11
N ASP A 56 3.46 7.15 0.13
CA ASP A 56 4.39 7.61 -0.90
C ASP A 56 4.51 6.54 -2.01
N GLN A 57 3.84 6.80 -3.12
CA GLN A 57 3.80 5.92 -4.29
C GLN A 57 5.19 5.67 -4.90
N ARG A 58 6.11 6.64 -4.82
CA ARG A 58 7.47 6.51 -5.36
C ARG A 58 8.31 5.58 -4.47
N ALA A 59 8.16 5.70 -3.15
CA ALA A 59 8.81 4.81 -2.20
C ALA A 59 8.26 3.38 -2.34
N LEU A 60 6.93 3.23 -2.37
CA LEU A 60 6.24 1.95 -2.52
C LEU A 60 6.68 1.22 -3.80
N ARG A 61 6.69 1.91 -4.94
CA ARG A 61 7.12 1.35 -6.23
C ARG A 61 8.58 0.89 -6.20
N ARG A 62 9.46 1.65 -5.55
CA ARG A 62 10.88 1.31 -5.45
C ARG A 62 11.09 0.03 -4.63
N GLU A 63 10.40 -0.08 -3.50
CA GLU A 63 10.45 -1.28 -2.69
C GLU A 63 9.83 -2.48 -3.40
N PHE A 64 8.69 -2.29 -4.08
CA PHE A 64 8.06 -3.31 -4.92
C PHE A 64 9.03 -3.91 -5.96
N LEU A 65 9.73 -3.07 -6.73
CA LEU A 65 10.70 -3.54 -7.73
C LEU A 65 11.84 -4.34 -7.08
N ARG A 66 12.32 -3.91 -5.90
CA ARG A 66 13.34 -4.63 -5.13
C ARG A 66 12.84 -6.00 -4.65
N LEU A 67 11.60 -6.09 -4.20
CA LEU A 67 10.98 -7.33 -3.74
C LEU A 67 10.74 -8.30 -4.90
N GLN A 68 10.21 -7.80 -6.03
CA GLN A 68 10.01 -8.59 -7.23
C GLN A 68 11.31 -9.16 -7.77
N ALA A 69 12.39 -8.37 -7.79
CA ALA A 69 13.70 -8.88 -8.19
C ALA A 69 14.16 -10.07 -7.33
N LYS A 70 13.92 -10.04 -6.02
CA LYS A 70 14.28 -11.13 -5.09
C LYS A 70 13.38 -12.35 -5.19
N ALA A 71 12.11 -12.14 -5.54
CA ALA A 71 11.10 -13.20 -5.65
C ALA A 71 11.04 -13.82 -7.06
N HIS A 72 11.87 -13.38 -8.00
CA HIS A 72 11.81 -13.84 -9.39
C HIS A 72 12.16 -15.34 -9.50
N PRO A 73 11.31 -16.18 -10.13
CA PRO A 73 11.47 -17.64 -10.15
C PRO A 73 12.76 -18.11 -10.83
N ASP A 74 13.35 -17.30 -11.71
CA ASP A 74 14.65 -17.62 -12.33
C ASP A 74 15.85 -17.52 -11.37
N MET A 75 15.67 -16.88 -10.21
CA MET A 75 16.70 -16.86 -9.16
C MET A 75 16.61 -18.08 -8.23
N HIS A 76 15.60 -18.94 -8.40
CA HIS A 76 15.33 -20.06 -7.50
C HIS A 76 15.49 -21.42 -8.22
N PRO A 77 16.05 -22.44 -7.55
CA PRO A 77 16.06 -23.81 -8.05
C PRO A 77 14.66 -24.31 -8.40
N ALA A 78 14.57 -25.29 -9.32
CA ALA A 78 13.29 -25.83 -9.80
C ALA A 78 12.31 -26.23 -8.69
N GLU A 79 12.82 -26.76 -7.58
CA GLU A 79 12.04 -27.18 -6.40
C GLU A 79 11.39 -26.01 -5.64
N LEU A 80 11.94 -24.80 -5.76
CA LEU A 80 11.46 -23.60 -5.09
C LEU A 80 10.68 -22.65 -6.02
N LYS A 81 10.60 -22.96 -7.33
CA LYS A 81 9.92 -22.11 -8.32
C LYS A 81 8.46 -21.82 -7.97
N ASN A 82 7.68 -22.85 -7.64
CA ASN A 82 6.26 -22.68 -7.27
C ASN A 82 6.09 -21.76 -6.05
N ARG A 83 7.02 -21.84 -5.09
CA ARG A 83 7.01 -20.97 -3.90
C ARG A 83 7.40 -19.53 -4.26
N ALA A 84 8.38 -19.35 -5.14
CA ALA A 84 8.79 -18.04 -5.65
C ALA A 84 7.65 -17.37 -6.43
N GLU A 85 6.98 -18.10 -7.30
CA GLU A 85 5.79 -17.64 -8.04
C GLU A 85 4.66 -17.21 -7.10
N ALA A 86 4.31 -18.06 -6.12
CA ALA A 86 3.28 -17.72 -5.13
C ALA A 86 3.65 -16.46 -4.31
N THR A 87 4.94 -16.28 -4.01
CA THR A 87 5.44 -15.09 -3.29
C THR A 87 5.35 -13.84 -4.16
N SER A 88 5.77 -13.92 -5.42
CA SER A 88 5.67 -12.83 -6.39
C SER A 88 4.20 -12.41 -6.62
N ALA A 89 3.28 -13.38 -6.73
CA ALA A 89 1.86 -13.10 -6.87
C ALA A 89 1.30 -12.31 -5.67
N ARG A 90 1.64 -12.70 -4.44
CA ARG A 90 1.22 -11.95 -3.23
C ARG A 90 1.84 -10.55 -3.15
N ILE A 91 3.10 -10.38 -3.56
CA ILE A 91 3.73 -9.05 -3.63
C ILE A 91 3.00 -8.16 -4.64
N ASN A 92 2.60 -8.71 -5.80
CA ASN A 92 1.81 -7.99 -6.81
C ASN A 92 0.44 -7.57 -6.28
N GLU A 93 -0.25 -8.48 -5.60
CA GLU A 93 -1.55 -8.20 -4.99
C GLU A 93 -1.46 -7.11 -3.92
N ALA A 94 -0.48 -7.21 -3.03
CA ALA A 94 -0.22 -6.21 -2.01
C ALA A 94 0.12 -4.84 -2.63
N TYR A 95 1.00 -4.80 -3.64
CA TYR A 95 1.32 -3.55 -4.34
C TYR A 95 0.11 -2.95 -5.04
N LYS A 96 -0.67 -3.75 -5.78
CA LYS A 96 -1.89 -3.28 -6.47
C LYS A 96 -2.89 -2.69 -5.46
N THR A 97 -3.10 -3.39 -4.36
CA THR A 97 -4.04 -2.96 -3.31
C THR A 97 -3.57 -1.68 -2.63
N LEU A 98 -2.29 -1.61 -2.25
CA LEU A 98 -1.77 -0.46 -1.51
C LEU A 98 -1.49 0.75 -2.40
N SER A 99 -1.26 0.59 -3.70
CA SER A 99 -0.99 1.71 -4.62
C SER A 99 -2.27 2.47 -5.01
N ASN A 100 -3.40 1.79 -5.16
CA ASN A 100 -4.67 2.44 -5.46
C ASN A 100 -5.38 2.88 -4.16
N PRO A 101 -5.71 4.17 -3.97
CA PRO A 101 -6.28 4.65 -2.71
C PRO A 101 -7.67 4.05 -2.41
N LEU A 102 -8.48 3.78 -3.44
CA LEU A 102 -9.78 3.11 -3.26
C LEU A 102 -9.60 1.66 -2.79
N LEU A 103 -8.74 0.89 -3.46
CA LEU A 103 -8.46 -0.49 -3.05
C LEU A 103 -7.87 -0.55 -1.63
N ARG A 104 -7.01 0.41 -1.28
CA ARG A 104 -6.44 0.56 0.06
C ARG A 104 -7.53 0.81 1.10
N ALA A 105 -8.46 1.74 0.84
CA ALA A 105 -9.58 2.03 1.74
C ALA A 105 -10.49 0.81 1.93
N GLN A 106 -10.86 0.14 0.83
CA GLN A 106 -11.66 -1.08 0.86
C GLN A 106 -10.97 -2.19 1.65
N TYR A 107 -9.67 -2.40 1.43
CA TYR A 107 -8.88 -3.38 2.16
C TYR A 107 -8.84 -3.10 3.67
N LEU A 108 -8.61 -1.85 4.07
CA LEU A 108 -8.59 -1.46 5.48
C LEU A 108 -9.96 -1.59 6.17
N LEU A 109 -11.05 -1.37 5.44
CA LEU A 109 -12.41 -1.62 5.91
C LEU A 109 -12.70 -3.12 6.02
N GLN A 110 -12.22 -3.91 5.06
CA GLN A 110 -12.36 -5.37 5.08
C GLN A 110 -11.63 -5.98 6.29
N LEU A 111 -10.44 -5.48 6.63
CA LEU A 111 -9.72 -5.88 7.85
C LEU A 111 -10.52 -5.60 9.14
N ARG A 112 -11.51 -4.69 9.08
CA ARG A 112 -12.44 -4.36 10.17
C ARG A 112 -13.81 -5.03 10.02
N GLY A 113 -13.96 -5.95 9.07
CA GLY A 113 -15.18 -6.71 8.83
C GLY A 113 -16.24 -5.97 8.01
N VAL A 114 -15.90 -4.87 7.33
CA VAL A 114 -16.80 -4.11 6.47
C VAL A 114 -16.42 -4.30 5.01
N ASP A 115 -17.33 -4.85 4.21
CA ASP A 115 -17.15 -5.02 2.77
C ASP A 115 -17.88 -3.90 2.00
N VAL A 116 -17.12 -2.90 1.56
CA VAL A 116 -17.63 -1.81 0.70
C VAL A 116 -17.50 -2.12 -0.78
N ALA A 117 -16.60 -3.05 -1.16
CA ALA A 117 -16.32 -3.34 -2.56
C ALA A 117 -17.50 -4.04 -3.24
N ASN A 118 -18.17 -4.94 -2.53
CA ASN A 118 -19.26 -5.75 -3.07
C ASN A 118 -20.67 -5.25 -2.72
N ASP A 119 -20.78 -4.14 -2.00
CA ASP A 119 -22.08 -3.60 -1.57
C ASP A 119 -22.62 -2.60 -2.61
N GLU A 120 -23.39 -3.13 -3.56
CA GLU A 120 -24.04 -2.35 -4.64
C GLU A 120 -25.08 -1.34 -4.12
N THR A 121 -25.53 -1.49 -2.87
CA THR A 121 -26.47 -0.56 -2.25
C THR A 121 -25.79 0.72 -1.78
N LEU A 122 -24.47 0.71 -1.63
CA LEU A 122 -23.68 1.89 -1.26
C LEU A 122 -23.50 2.79 -2.48
N LYS A 123 -24.40 3.75 -2.59
CA LYS A 123 -24.28 4.89 -3.51
C LYS A 123 -24.25 6.16 -2.69
N VAL A 124 -23.58 7.18 -3.23
CA VAL A 124 -23.63 8.50 -2.61
C VAL A 124 -24.97 9.15 -2.97
N GLU A 125 -25.74 9.51 -1.95
CA GLU A 125 -26.97 10.31 -2.03
C GLU A 125 -26.66 11.80 -1.82
N ASP A 126 -25.52 12.27 -2.35
CA ASP A 126 -25.08 13.67 -2.28
C ASP A 126 -25.26 14.32 -3.66
N PRO A 127 -26.28 15.19 -3.84
CA PRO A 127 -26.53 15.87 -5.10
C PRO A 127 -25.36 16.73 -5.57
N GLU A 128 -24.60 17.33 -4.66
CA GLU A 128 -23.44 18.17 -5.00
C GLU A 128 -22.33 17.31 -5.58
N LEU A 129 -22.04 16.16 -4.95
CA LEU A 129 -21.08 15.21 -5.49
C LEU A 129 -21.48 14.74 -6.90
N LEU A 130 -22.75 14.33 -7.06
CA LEU A 130 -23.22 13.80 -8.34
C LEU A 130 -23.16 14.84 -9.45
N MET A 131 -23.42 16.11 -9.14
CA MET A 131 -23.26 17.21 -10.10
C MET A 131 -21.80 17.34 -10.56
N VAL A 132 -20.84 17.37 -9.62
CA VAL A 132 -19.40 17.44 -9.95
C VAL A 132 -18.96 16.24 -10.79
N VAL A 133 -19.48 15.04 -10.50
CA VAL A 133 -19.16 13.84 -11.28
C VAL A 133 -19.72 13.91 -12.70
N LEU A 134 -20.93 14.44 -12.87
CA LEU A 134 -21.54 14.62 -14.19
C LEU A 134 -20.78 15.66 -15.01
N GLU A 135 -20.47 16.82 -14.42
CA GLU A 135 -19.67 17.88 -15.07
C GLU A 135 -18.31 17.33 -15.50
N ALA A 136 -17.63 16.58 -14.64
CA ALA A 136 -16.35 15.99 -14.98
C ALA A 136 -16.42 14.99 -16.14
N ARG A 137 -17.53 14.25 -16.26
CA ARG A 137 -17.74 13.34 -17.40
C ARG A 137 -18.01 14.09 -18.69
N GLU A 138 -18.82 15.14 -18.64
CA GLU A 138 -19.12 15.99 -19.79
C GLU A 138 -17.82 16.62 -20.34
N GLU A 139 -16.99 17.21 -19.47
CA GLU A 139 -15.69 17.75 -19.87
C GLU A 139 -14.79 16.70 -20.54
N ILE A 140 -14.79 15.46 -20.03
CA ILE A 140 -14.01 14.34 -20.58
C ILE A 140 -14.54 13.90 -21.95
N GLU A 141 -15.85 13.88 -22.14
CA GLU A 141 -16.52 13.48 -23.38
C GLU A 141 -16.41 14.56 -24.48
N GLU A 142 -16.46 15.84 -24.11
CA GLU A 142 -16.39 16.97 -25.03
C GLU A 142 -14.96 17.36 -25.41
N ALA A 143 -13.96 16.94 -24.64
CA ALA A 143 -12.57 17.25 -24.92
C ALA A 143 -12.13 16.73 -26.30
N THR A 144 -11.46 17.62 -27.04
CA THR A 144 -10.91 17.33 -28.37
C THR A 144 -9.40 17.14 -28.33
N ASP A 145 -8.74 17.71 -27.32
CA ASP A 145 -7.31 17.64 -27.08
C ASP A 145 -7.01 17.28 -25.62
N GLU A 146 -5.92 16.54 -25.38
CA GLU A 146 -5.53 16.12 -24.03
C GLU A 146 -5.23 17.31 -23.11
N SER A 147 -4.75 18.43 -23.64
CA SER A 147 -4.46 19.64 -22.85
C SER A 147 -5.70 20.29 -22.23
N GLU A 148 -6.89 20.08 -22.81
CA GLU A 148 -8.16 20.56 -22.25
C GLU A 148 -8.48 19.85 -20.93
N LEU A 149 -7.96 18.63 -20.73
CA LEU A 149 -8.20 17.80 -19.56
C LEU A 149 -7.19 18.04 -18.42
N GLU A 150 -6.14 18.84 -18.62
CA GLU A 150 -5.11 19.05 -17.59
C GLU A 150 -5.68 19.74 -16.34
N GLY A 151 -6.63 20.67 -16.52
CA GLY A 151 -7.37 21.28 -15.43
C GLY A 151 -8.19 20.25 -14.64
N GLN A 152 -8.91 19.38 -15.34
CA GLN A 152 -9.72 18.33 -14.71
C GLN A 152 -8.86 17.27 -14.00
N ARG A 153 -7.71 16.88 -14.57
CA ARG A 153 -6.73 16.01 -13.91
C ARG A 153 -6.26 16.62 -12.59
N THR A 154 -5.88 17.89 -12.61
CA THR A 154 -5.41 18.61 -11.41
C THR A 154 -6.51 18.70 -10.34
N ALA A 155 -7.73 19.04 -10.75
CA ALA A 155 -8.87 19.14 -9.84
C ALA A 155 -9.22 17.77 -9.22
N ASN A 156 -9.27 16.71 -10.03
CA ASN A 156 -9.56 15.36 -9.55
C ASN A 156 -8.45 14.81 -8.62
N ASP A 157 -7.18 15.07 -8.93
CA ASP A 157 -6.06 14.74 -8.03
C ASP A 157 -6.17 15.48 -6.69
N GLY A 158 -6.68 16.72 -6.67
CA GLY A 158 -7.00 17.46 -5.45
C GLY A 158 -8.09 16.76 -4.63
N ARG A 159 -9.21 16.39 -5.27
CA ARG A 159 -10.34 15.69 -4.64
C ARG A 159 -9.93 14.33 -4.05
N ILE A 160 -9.05 13.60 -4.75
CA ILE A 160 -8.48 12.35 -4.24
C ILE A 160 -7.68 12.62 -2.97
N ARG A 161 -6.77 13.60 -2.98
CA ARG A 161 -5.95 13.94 -1.79
C ARG A 161 -6.81 14.33 -0.59
N GLU A 162 -7.82 15.17 -0.78
CA GLU A 162 -8.77 15.53 0.28
C GLU A 162 -9.47 14.30 0.85
N SER A 163 -9.88 13.36 -0.02
CA SER A 163 -10.51 12.11 0.41
C SER A 163 -9.51 11.22 1.18
N GLU A 164 -8.23 11.19 0.78
CA GLU A 164 -7.18 10.46 1.52
C GLU A 164 -6.96 11.06 2.92
N GLU A 165 -7.01 12.38 3.07
CA GLU A 165 -6.89 13.07 4.37
C GLU A 165 -8.07 12.75 5.30
N VAL A 166 -9.30 12.75 4.76
CA VAL A 166 -10.51 12.34 5.52
C VAL A 166 -10.40 10.88 5.96
N LEU A 167 -9.96 9.99 5.07
CA LEU A 167 -9.74 8.58 5.39
C LEU A 167 -8.64 8.39 6.43
N GLU A 168 -7.56 9.17 6.36
CA GLU A 168 -6.50 9.14 7.36
C GLU A 168 -7.05 9.42 8.77
N GLU A 169 -7.82 10.49 8.90
CA GLU A 169 -8.39 10.89 10.18
C GLU A 169 -9.46 9.90 10.68
N ALA A 170 -10.30 9.40 9.77
CA ALA A 170 -11.31 8.40 10.08
C ALA A 170 -10.68 7.10 10.61
N PHE A 171 -9.65 6.57 9.93
CA PHE A 171 -8.96 5.37 10.39
C PHE A 171 -8.14 5.58 11.66
N ARG A 172 -7.63 6.79 11.90
CA ARG A 172 -6.93 7.15 13.14
C ARG A 172 -7.84 7.10 14.36
N HIS A 173 -9.10 7.53 14.19
CA HIS A 173 -10.12 7.52 15.24
C HIS A 173 -11.04 6.29 15.23
N ASP A 174 -10.78 5.33 14.35
CA ASP A 174 -11.61 4.14 14.13
C ASP A 174 -13.08 4.48 13.79
N ASP A 175 -13.30 5.62 13.12
CA ASP A 175 -14.61 6.05 12.62
C ASP A 175 -14.94 5.33 11.30
N ILE A 176 -15.53 4.15 11.44
CA ILE A 176 -15.82 3.25 10.32
C ILE A 176 -16.92 3.80 9.41
N GLU A 177 -17.90 4.52 9.97
CA GLU A 177 -19.01 5.08 9.20
C GLU A 177 -18.51 6.19 8.28
N THR A 178 -17.64 7.07 8.78
CA THR A 178 -17.00 8.10 7.95
C THR A 178 -16.08 7.47 6.90
N ALA A 179 -15.25 6.49 7.27
CA ALA A 179 -14.38 5.80 6.32
C ALA A 179 -15.19 5.09 5.21
N LYS A 180 -16.32 4.49 5.55
CA LYS A 180 -17.24 3.86 4.59
C LYS A 180 -17.80 4.88 3.61
N ARG A 181 -18.36 5.99 4.09
CA ARG A 181 -18.91 7.04 3.20
C ARG A 181 -17.83 7.62 2.29
N GLU A 182 -16.65 7.90 2.83
CA GLU A 182 -15.55 8.47 2.06
C GLU A 182 -15.00 7.47 1.03
N ALA A 183 -14.95 6.17 1.34
CA ALA A 183 -14.57 5.14 0.36
C ALA A 183 -15.54 5.07 -0.85
N VAL A 184 -16.84 5.26 -0.62
CA VAL A 184 -17.84 5.32 -1.70
C VAL A 184 -17.63 6.58 -2.55
N LYS A 185 -17.37 7.73 -1.93
CA LYS A 185 -17.05 8.99 -2.64
C LYS A 185 -15.76 8.86 -3.46
N LEU A 186 -14.71 8.30 -2.86
CA LEU A 186 -13.42 8.06 -3.52
C LEU A 186 -13.54 7.18 -4.77
N ARG A 187 -14.51 6.23 -4.80
CA ARG A 187 -14.81 5.44 -6.00
C ARG A 187 -15.14 6.31 -7.21
N TYR A 188 -15.90 7.39 -7.02
CA TYR A 188 -16.23 8.30 -8.13
C TYR A 188 -14.99 9.04 -8.65
N TRP A 189 -14.12 9.51 -7.75
CA TRP A 189 -12.87 10.19 -8.13
C TRP A 189 -11.88 9.27 -8.83
N VAL A 190 -11.76 8.03 -8.37
CA VAL A 190 -10.91 7.02 -9.03
C VAL A 190 -11.47 6.67 -10.40
N ASN A 191 -12.79 6.53 -10.55
CA ASN A 191 -13.41 6.29 -11.86
C ASN A 191 -13.18 7.46 -12.83
N ILE A 192 -13.26 8.71 -12.36
CA ILE A 192 -12.90 9.89 -13.17
C ILE A 192 -11.42 9.85 -13.54
N GLN A 193 -10.53 9.51 -12.60
CA GLN A 193 -9.09 9.39 -12.88
C GLN A 193 -8.80 8.33 -13.94
N GLU A 194 -9.46 7.18 -13.87
CA GLU A 194 -9.35 6.12 -14.88
C GLU A 194 -9.88 6.60 -16.24
N SER A 195 -10.99 7.33 -16.26
CA SER A 195 -11.56 7.92 -17.47
C SER A 195 -10.59 8.90 -18.14
N LEU A 196 -9.97 9.77 -17.35
CA LEU A 196 -8.94 10.71 -17.81
C LEU A 196 -7.71 9.97 -18.33
N ASN A 197 -7.23 8.94 -17.63
CA ASN A 197 -6.06 8.17 -18.03
C ASN A 197 -6.27 7.34 -19.29
N ASN A 198 -7.50 6.91 -19.54
CA ASN A 198 -7.89 6.11 -20.69
C ASN A 198 -8.46 6.96 -21.84
N TRP A 199 -8.49 8.29 -21.71
CA TRP A 199 -8.96 9.18 -22.76
C TRP A 199 -8.06 9.07 -24.00
N GLU A 200 -8.67 8.96 -25.17
CA GLU A 200 -7.98 8.95 -26.46
C GLU A 200 -8.74 9.83 -27.46
N SER A 201 -8.02 10.71 -28.17
CA SER A 201 -8.63 11.59 -29.18
C SER A 201 -9.35 10.77 -30.27
N GLY A 202 -10.64 11.07 -30.48
CA GLY A 202 -11.45 10.47 -31.54
C GLY A 202 -12.02 9.08 -31.24
N LYS A 203 -11.89 8.55 -30.02
CA LYS A 203 -12.60 7.32 -29.59
C LYS A 203 -13.75 7.65 -28.64
N PRO A 204 -14.95 7.07 -28.83
CA PRO A 204 -16.02 7.20 -27.85
C PRO A 204 -15.59 6.53 -26.55
N ILE A 205 -15.67 7.27 -25.45
CA ILE A 205 -15.29 6.81 -24.12
C ILE A 205 -16.40 5.88 -23.63
N VAL A 206 -16.12 4.58 -23.55
CA VAL A 206 -17.04 3.62 -22.94
C VAL A 206 -16.73 3.58 -21.44
N LEU A 207 -17.47 4.38 -20.67
CA LEU A 207 -17.39 4.34 -19.21
C LEU A 207 -18.16 3.12 -18.70
N GLN A 208 -17.50 2.22 -17.96
CA GLN A 208 -18.19 1.16 -17.24
C GLN A 208 -18.98 1.78 -16.08
N HIS A 209 -20.29 1.50 -16.03
CA HIS A 209 -21.23 1.96 -15.01
C HIS A 209 -21.12 1.18 -13.70
#